data_AF-A0A8S4SMC5-F1
#
_entry.id   AF-A0A8S4SMC5-F1
#
_cell.length_a   1.000
_cell.length_b   1.000
_cell.length_c   1.000
_cell.angle_alpha   90.00
_cell.angle_beta   90.00
_cell.angle_gamma   90.00
#
_symmetry.space_group_name_H-M   'P 1'
#
loop_
_entity.id
_entity.type
_entity.pdbx_description
1 polymer ?
#
loop_
_entity_poly.entity_id
_entity_poly.type
_entity_poly.pdbx_seq_one_letter_code
_entity_poly.pdbx_strand_id
1 'polypeptide(L)' 'LFNQAARPAASSVAVTVNWTANFIVGLSFLPLTHLLGSNTFIIFAILEFLFILFIAFKVPETKNKTVEEITAMFRQQM' A
#
# COMPACT_ATOMS: atom_id res chain seq x y z
N LEU A 1 7.89 7.17 10.09
CA LEU A 1 8.00 5.71 9.87
C LEU A 1 9.45 5.27 9.79
N PHE A 2 10.25 5.83 8.89
CA PHE A 2 11.68 5.51 8.75
C PHE A 2 12.57 6.62 9.32
N ASN A 3 13.73 6.25 9.88
CA ASN A 3 14.76 7.20 10.27
C ASN A 3 15.39 7.88 9.03
N GLN A 4 16.19 8.93 9.25
CA GLN A 4 16.72 9.75 8.17
C GLN A 4 17.63 8.97 7.19
N ALA A 5 18.34 7.95 7.67
CA ALA A 5 19.20 7.12 6.82
C ALA A 5 18.40 6.24 5.86
N ALA A 6 17.30 5.62 6.33
CA ALA A 6 16.48 4.72 5.53
C ALA A 6 15.39 5.42 4.71
N ARG A 7 15.02 6.66 5.07
CA ARG A 7 13.90 7.39 4.47
C ARG A 7 14.00 7.57 2.95
N PRO A 8 15.15 7.92 2.34
CA PRO A 8 15.24 8.07 0.89
C PRO A 8 14.96 6.76 0.15
N ALA A 9 15.60 5.66 0.58
CA ALA A 9 15.43 4.34 -0.03
C ALA A 9 13.99 3.84 0.10
N ALA A 10 13.40 3.95 1.29
CA ALA A 10 12.02 3.54 1.53
C ALA A 10 11.02 4.35 0.69
N SER A 11 11.22 5.67 0.57
CA SER A 11 10.41 6.53 -0.29
C SER A 11 10.53 6.16 -1.76
N SER A 12 11.75 5.88 -2.25
CA SER A 12 11.96 5.44 -3.64
C SER A 12 11.20 4.16 -3.94
N VAL A 13 11.28 3.16 -3.06
CA VAL A 13 10.52 1.90 -3.22
C VAL A 13 9.02 2.17 -3.24
N ALA A 14 8.51 2.97 -2.30
CA ALA A 14 7.08 3.31 -2.24
C ALA A 14 6.59 4.00 -3.51
N VAL A 15 7.36 4.96 -4.04
CA VAL A 15 7.06 5.68 -5.28
C VAL A 15 7.09 4.73 -6.47
N THR A 16 8.12 3.89 -6.59
CA THR A 16 8.24 2.91 -7.68
C THR A 16 7.05 1.94 -7.66
N VAL A 17 6.72 1.35 -6.51
CA VAL A 17 5.58 0.44 -6.37
C VAL A 17 4.27 1.14 -6.74
N ASN A 18 4.07 2.39 -6.30
CA ASN A 18 2.88 3.17 -6.64
C ASN A 18 2.72 3.37 -8.14
N TRP A 19 3.78 3.81 -8.83
CA TRP A 19 3.75 4.03 -10.27
C TRP A 19 3.63 2.74 -11.06
N THR A 20 4.28 1.66 -10.62
CA THR A 20 4.12 0.34 -11.24
C THR A 20 2.68 -0.16 -11.10
N ALA A 21 2.06 -0.04 -9.92
CA ALA A 21 0.66 -0.41 -9.74
C ALA A 21 -0.28 0.43 -10.61
N ASN A 22 -0.04 1.75 -10.69
CA ASN A 22 -0.81 2.64 -11.56
C ASN A 22 -0.68 2.24 -13.04
N PHE A 23 0.53 1.91 -13.49
CA PHE A 23 0.78 1.43 -14.85
C PHE A 23 0.05 0.13 -15.15
N ILE A 24 0.11 -0.85 -14.24
CA ILE A 24 -0.60 -2.13 -14.40
C ILE A 24 -2.10 -1.89 -14.51
N VAL A 25 -2.69 -1.11 -13.59
CA VAL A 25 -4.12 -0.79 -13.61
C VAL A 25 -4.50 -0.05 -14.90
N GLY A 26 -3.71 0.95 -15.30
CA GLY A 26 -3.94 1.70 -16.54
C GLY A 26 -3.93 0.83 -17.79
N LEU A 27 -3.01 -0.15 -17.86
CA LEU A 27 -2.97 -1.12 -18.96
C LEU A 27 -4.11 -2.14 -18.90
N SER A 28 -4.47 -2.62 -17.71
CA SER A 28 -5.41 -3.74 -17.56
C SER A 28 -6.88 -3.31 -17.53
N PHE A 29 -7.19 -2.07 -17.15
CA PHE A 29 -8.58 -1.66 -16.90
C PHE A 29 -9.49 -1.83 -18.11
N LEU A 30 -9.11 -1.28 -19.28
CA LEU A 30 -9.92 -1.40 -20.51
C LEU A 30 -10.05 -2.86 -21.00
N PRO A 31 -8.98 -3.67 -21.06
CA PRO A 31 -9.11 -5.10 -21.34
C PRO A 31 -10.06 -5.83 -20.39
N LEU A 32 -9.97 -5.55 -19.08
CA LEU A 32 -10.82 -6.19 -18.08
C LEU A 32 -12.28 -5.78 -18.24
N THR A 33 -12.57 -4.48 -18.44
CA THR A 33 -13.95 -4.02 -18.67
C THR A 33 -14.55 -4.53 -19.98
N HIS A 34 -13.75 -4.77 -21.02
CA HIS A 34 -14.23 -5.44 -22.23
C HIS A 34 -14.63 -6.90 -21.98
N LEU A 35 -13.90 -7.62 -21.12
CA LEU A 35 -14.17 -9.04 -20.83
C LEU A 35 -15.26 -9.25 -19.78
N LEU A 36 -15.32 -8.39 -18.76
CA LEU A 36 -16.14 -8.59 -17.56
C LEU A 36 -17.25 -7.54 -17.41
N GLY A 37 -17.25 -6.48 -18.21
CA GLY A 37 -18.18 -5.37 -18.07
C GLY A 37 -18.05 -4.67 -16.71
N SER A 38 -19.19 -4.42 -16.05
CA SER A 38 -19.25 -3.84 -14.71
C SER A 38 -18.65 -4.75 -13.63
N ASN A 39 -18.57 -6.06 -13.86
CA ASN A 39 -18.01 -6.99 -12.88
C ASN A 39 -16.50 -6.78 -12.64
N THR A 40 -15.80 -6.03 -13.50
CA THR A 40 -14.42 -5.58 -13.26
C THR A 40 -14.26 -4.87 -11.91
N PHE A 41 -15.28 -4.13 -11.45
CA PHE A 41 -15.23 -3.46 -10.15
C PHE A 41 -15.22 -4.42 -8.96
N ILE A 42 -15.69 -5.66 -9.11
CA ILE A 42 -15.61 -6.69 -8.06
C ILE A 42 -14.14 -7.02 -7.74
N ILE A 43 -13.26 -7.02 -8.75
CA ILE A 43 -11.81 -7.23 -8.55
C ILE A 43 -11.25 -6.14 -7.64
N PHE A 44 -11.59 -4.87 -7.92
CA PHE A 44 -11.15 -3.74 -7.10
C PHE A 44 -11.77 -3.77 -5.70
N ALA A 45 -13.03 -4.16 -5.56
CA ALA A 45 -13.69 -4.30 -4.26
C ALA A 45 -13.02 -5.38 -3.38
N ILE A 46 -12.63 -6.52 -3.97
CA ILE A 46 -11.90 -7.58 -3.26
C ILE A 46 -10.52 -7.07 -2.83
N LEU A 47 -9.77 -6.41 -3.72
CA LEU A 47 -8.47 -5.85 -3.39
C LEU A 47 -8.56 -4.79 -2.28
N GLU A 48 -9.56 -3.90 -2.35
CA GLU A 48 -9.82 -2.90 -1.32
C GLU A 48 -10.11 -3.54 0.04
N PHE A 49 -10.97 -4.57 0.07
CA PHE A 49 -11.25 -5.31 1.29
C PHE A 49 -9.98 -5.93 1.89
N LEU A 50 -9.12 -6.53 1.06
CA LEU A 50 -7.84 -7.07 1.52
C LEU A 50 -6.91 -5.98 2.07
N PHE A 51 -6.86 -4.79 1.46
CA PHE A 51 -6.08 -3.67 1.98
C PHE A 51 -6.62 -3.12 3.29
N ILE A 52 -7.95 -3.05 3.47
CA ILE A 52 -8.57 -2.70 4.74
C ILE A 52 -8.14 -3.67 5.84
N LEU A 53 -8.19 -4.98 5.58
CA LEU A 53 -7.73 -5.98 6.54
C LEU A 53 -6.23 -5.83 6.83
N PHE A 54 -5.40 -5.62 5.80
CA PHE A 54 -3.96 -5.39 6.00
C PHE A 54 -3.71 -4.17 6.88
N ILE A 55 -4.35 -3.04 6.60
CA ILE A 55 -4.21 -1.81 7.39
C ILE A 55 -4.64 -2.07 8.84
N ALA A 56 -5.80 -2.69 9.05
CA ALA A 56 -6.35 -2.94 10.38
C ALA A 56 -5.44 -3.81 11.26
N PHE A 57 -4.74 -4.80 10.68
CA PHE A 57 -3.94 -5.76 11.45
C PHE A 57 -2.43 -5.51 11.42
N LYS A 58 -1.90 -4.82 10.41
CA LYS A 58 -0.45 -4.69 10.18
C LYS A 58 0.07 -3.27 10.26
N VAL A 59 -0.78 -2.26 10.07
CA VAL A 59 -0.32 -0.87 10.06
C VAL A 59 -0.58 -0.23 11.44
N PRO A 60 0.48 0.07 12.23
CA PRO A 60 0.31 0.72 13.51
C PRO A 60 -0.11 2.18 13.34
N GLU A 61 -0.83 2.72 14.32
CA GLU A 61 -1.13 4.16 14.39
C GLU A 61 0.16 4.96 14.58
N THR A 62 0.37 5.98 13.74
CA THR A 62 1.60 6.80 13.71
C THR A 62 1.37 8.25 14.11
N LYS A 63 0.11 8.69 14.20
CA LYS A 63 -0.25 10.05 14.59
C LYS A 63 0.23 10.36 16.01
N ASN A 64 0.75 11.57 16.20
CA ASN A 64 1.27 12.07 17.47
C ASN A 64 2.44 11.25 18.06
N LYS A 65 3.19 10.50 17.24
CA LYS A 65 4.37 9.74 17.66
C LYS A 65 5.64 10.26 16.98
N THR A 66 6.77 10.16 17.69
CA THR A 66 8.10 10.44 17.14
C THR A 66 8.57 9.32 16.22
N VAL A 67 9.60 9.57 15.41
CA VAL A 67 10.16 8.53 14.51
C VAL A 67 10.81 7.41 15.33
N GLU A 68 11.41 7.76 16.46
CA GLU A 68 12.02 6.85 17.42
C GLU A 68 10.97 5.91 18.02
N GLU A 69 9.84 6.47 18.48
CA GLU A 69 8.70 5.69 18.97
C GLU A 69 8.16 4.75 17.90
N ILE A 70 7.99 5.24 16.66
CA ILE A 70 7.50 4.40 15.55
C ILE A 70 8.49 3.28 15.22
N THR A 71 9.79 3.58 15.18
CA THR A 71 10.82 2.56 14.90
C THR A 71 10.86 1.50 16.01
N ALA A 72 10.66 1.89 17.26
CA ALA A 72 10.58 0.97 18.39
C ALA A 72 9.36 0.04 18.30
N MET A 73 8.20 0.55 17.87
CA MET A 73 7.00 -0.28 17.65
C MET A 73 7.26 -1.41 16.65
N PHE A 74 7.94 -1.11 15.52
CA PHE A 74 8.27 -2.14 14.53
C PHE A 74 9.37 -3.11 14.99
N ARG A 75 10.30 -2.67 15.85
CA ARG A 75 11.35 -3.54 16.41
C ARG A 75 10.80 -4.53 17.43
N GLN A 76 9.77 -4.16 18.19
CA GLN A 76 9.11 -5.07 19.16
C GLN A 76 8.16 -6.08 18.49
N GLN A 77 7.76 -5.83 17.25
CA GLN A 77 6.89 -6.72 16.46
C GLN A 77 7.65 -7.79 15.65
N MET A 78 8.99 -7.74 15.60
CA MET A 78 9.86 -8.77 15.01
C MET A 78 10.51 -9.62 16.09
#